data_AF-X1K3W5-F1
#
_entry.id   AF-X1K3W5-F1
#
_cell.length_a   1.000
_cell.length_b   1.000
_cell.length_c   1.000
_cell.angle_alpha   90.00
_cell.angle_beta   90.00
_cell.angle_gamma   90.00
#
_symmetry.space_group_name_H-M   'P 1'
#
loop_
_entity.id
_entity.type
_entity.pdbx_description
1 polymer ?
#
loop_
_entity_poly.entity_id
_entity_poly.type
_entity_poly.pdbx_seq_one_letter_code
_entity_poly.pdbx_strand_id
1 'polypeptide(L)'
;ASSSNLKTAMSLYALYQLPMNIITQKIFPTAKLIESYCGGKVKIGRLQPLIGQNAFAHEAGIHAHAMIKNARTYEPITPQLIGISRSDSVVDILKHSIKFGKHSGGHALKAKLGDLGINADDKEFGKIMNHIKDFGDKGHEVSEEDFLAIVKDVMGEIPEEEQYVILEELTVLTGSITPTSTVRLKIRNGDFIEKIASSVGVGAVDASVNAIVKRIIYIIR
;
A
#
# COMPACT_ATOMS: atom_id res chain seq x y z
N ALA A 1 -15.27 -21.66 -17.50
CA ALA A 1 -14.66 -22.38 -18.64
C ALA A 1 -13.44 -21.68 -19.24
N SER A 2 -13.37 -20.34 -19.31
CA SER A 2 -12.30 -19.61 -20.03
C SER A 2 -10.89 -19.67 -19.39
N SER A 3 -10.78 -19.79 -18.06
CA SER A 3 -9.47 -19.76 -17.39
C SER A 3 -8.67 -21.06 -17.50
N SER A 4 -9.30 -22.21 -17.75
CA SER A 4 -8.63 -23.51 -17.82
C SER A 4 -7.78 -23.64 -19.08
N ASN A 5 -8.34 -23.28 -20.24
CA ASN A 5 -7.66 -23.41 -21.53
C ASN A 5 -6.45 -22.45 -21.61
N LEU A 6 -6.56 -21.27 -21.02
CA LEU A 6 -5.46 -20.31 -20.95
C LEU A 6 -4.27 -20.86 -20.14
N LYS A 7 -4.54 -21.49 -18.99
CA LYS A 7 -3.49 -22.13 -18.18
C LYS A 7 -2.79 -23.24 -18.95
N THR A 8 -3.57 -24.12 -19.59
CA THR A 8 -3.00 -25.21 -20.40
C THR A 8 -2.13 -24.67 -21.51
N ALA A 9 -2.62 -23.68 -22.27
CA ALA A 9 -1.86 -23.04 -23.35
C ALA A 9 -0.55 -22.44 -22.83
N MET A 10 -0.61 -21.61 -21.78
CA MET A 10 0.58 -20.97 -21.24
C MET A 10 1.56 -21.95 -20.59
N SER A 11 1.09 -23.04 -19.99
CA SER A 11 1.95 -24.12 -19.50
C SER A 11 2.66 -24.85 -20.63
N LEU A 12 1.97 -25.15 -21.74
CA LEU A 12 2.58 -25.76 -22.93
C LEU A 12 3.65 -24.85 -23.55
N TYR A 13 3.37 -23.55 -23.62
CA TYR A 13 4.31 -22.56 -24.10
C TYR A 13 5.53 -22.42 -23.17
N ALA A 14 5.32 -22.25 -21.85
CA ALA A 14 6.39 -21.94 -20.92
C ALA A 14 7.29 -23.16 -20.59
N LEU A 15 6.71 -24.36 -20.49
CA LEU A 15 7.44 -25.56 -20.09
C LEU A 15 7.98 -26.36 -21.28
N TYR A 16 7.21 -26.42 -22.37
CA TYR A 16 7.53 -27.28 -23.52
C TYR A 16 7.90 -26.51 -24.78
N GLN A 17 7.86 -25.16 -24.74
CA GLN A 17 8.18 -24.27 -25.86
C GLN A 17 7.42 -24.62 -27.15
N LEU A 18 6.19 -25.13 -27.01
CA LEU A 18 5.38 -25.51 -28.15
C LEU A 18 4.86 -24.26 -28.88
N PRO A 19 4.93 -24.23 -30.22
CA PRO A 19 4.36 -23.14 -30.99
C PRO A 19 2.84 -23.13 -30.81
N MET A 20 2.30 -21.94 -30.50
CA MET A 20 0.87 -21.73 -30.33
C MET A 20 0.37 -20.66 -31.29
N ASN A 21 -0.83 -20.85 -31.83
CA ASN A 21 -1.51 -19.82 -32.61
C ASN A 21 -2.32 -18.87 -31.71
N ILE A 22 -1.68 -18.38 -30.63
CA ILE A 22 -2.28 -17.47 -29.64
C ILE A 22 -1.40 -16.24 -29.51
N ILE A 23 -2.00 -15.07 -29.67
CA ILE A 23 -1.33 -13.78 -29.42
C ILE A 23 -1.31 -13.55 -27.90
N THR A 24 -0.23 -13.95 -27.24
CA THR A 24 -0.14 -13.95 -25.77
C THR A 24 -0.33 -12.55 -25.18
N GLN A 25 0.15 -11.50 -25.85
CA GLN A 25 0.03 -10.11 -25.38
C GLN A 25 -1.43 -9.63 -25.29
N LYS A 26 -2.38 -10.33 -25.90
CA LYS A 26 -3.81 -10.01 -25.81
C LYS A 26 -4.52 -10.73 -24.66
N ILE A 27 -3.86 -11.65 -23.95
CA ILE A 27 -4.47 -12.45 -22.88
C ILE A 27 -5.12 -11.59 -21.80
N PHE A 28 -4.33 -10.72 -21.15
CA PHE A 28 -4.84 -9.89 -20.06
C PHE A 28 -5.84 -8.82 -20.55
N PRO A 29 -5.58 -8.09 -21.66
CA PRO A 29 -6.57 -7.17 -22.23
C PRO A 29 -7.91 -7.85 -22.57
N THR A 30 -7.87 -9.04 -23.19
CA THR A 30 -9.09 -9.79 -23.52
C THR A 30 -9.82 -10.26 -22.27
N ALA A 31 -9.10 -10.69 -21.22
CA ALA A 31 -9.73 -11.06 -19.96
C ALA A 31 -10.45 -9.87 -19.31
N LYS A 32 -9.82 -8.70 -19.29
CA LYS A 32 -10.42 -7.45 -18.78
C LYS A 32 -11.63 -7.02 -19.61
N LEU A 33 -11.55 -7.19 -20.93
CA LEU A 33 -12.66 -6.92 -21.84
C LEU A 33 -13.87 -7.82 -21.55
N ILE A 34 -13.65 -9.12 -21.32
CA ILE A 34 -14.72 -10.06 -20.96
C ILE A 34 -15.36 -9.66 -19.63
N GLU A 35 -14.55 -9.33 -18.61
CA GLU A 35 -15.05 -8.86 -17.31
C GLU A 35 -15.95 -7.63 -17.46
N SER A 36 -15.55 -6.65 -18.29
CA SER A 36 -16.35 -5.46 -18.56
C SER A 36 -17.64 -5.76 -19.33
N TYR A 37 -17.59 -6.57 -20.40
CA TYR A 37 -18.77 -6.88 -21.21
C TYR A 37 -19.81 -7.71 -20.46
N CYS A 38 -19.38 -8.53 -19.51
CA CYS A 38 -20.29 -9.29 -18.66
C CYS A 38 -20.95 -8.45 -17.56
N GLY A 39 -20.72 -7.13 -17.51
CA GLY A 39 -21.30 -6.25 -16.50
C GLY A 39 -20.94 -6.66 -15.07
N GLY A 40 -19.74 -7.22 -14.86
CA GLY A 40 -19.28 -7.72 -13.57
C GLY A 40 -19.88 -9.05 -13.11
N LYS A 41 -20.69 -9.74 -13.94
CA LYS A 41 -21.17 -11.11 -13.65
C LYS A 41 -20.06 -12.15 -13.71
N VAL A 42 -19.05 -11.91 -14.54
CA VAL A 42 -17.82 -12.70 -14.61
C VAL A 42 -16.69 -11.80 -14.14
N LYS A 43 -16.18 -12.03 -12.93
CA LYS A 43 -15.05 -11.28 -12.37
C LYS A 43 -13.77 -12.10 -12.49
N ILE A 44 -12.66 -11.41 -12.72
CA ILE A 44 -11.34 -11.98 -12.59
C ILE A 44 -11.03 -12.09 -11.10
N GLY A 45 -10.94 -13.32 -10.58
CA GLY A 45 -10.60 -13.53 -9.18
C GLY A 45 -9.19 -13.03 -8.87
N ARG A 46 -8.97 -12.51 -7.65
CA ARG A 46 -7.64 -12.00 -7.22
C ARG A 46 -6.52 -13.03 -7.40
N LEU A 47 -6.78 -14.29 -7.08
CA LEU A 47 -5.83 -15.41 -7.16
C LEU A 47 -5.90 -16.17 -8.50
N GLN A 48 -6.64 -15.66 -9.48
CA GLN A 48 -6.78 -16.34 -10.75
C GLN A 48 -5.42 -16.39 -11.46
N PRO A 49 -4.91 -17.56 -11.86
CA PRO A 49 -3.60 -17.65 -12.49
C PRO A 49 -3.50 -16.79 -13.74
N LEU A 50 -2.32 -16.22 -13.98
CA LEU A 50 -1.96 -15.32 -15.07
C LEU A 50 -2.63 -13.94 -15.03
N ILE A 51 -3.94 -13.85 -14.76
CA ILE A 51 -4.69 -12.61 -14.95
C ILE A 51 -5.24 -11.99 -13.66
N GLY A 52 -5.15 -12.71 -12.54
CA GLY A 52 -5.57 -12.22 -11.24
C GLY A 52 -4.70 -11.07 -10.75
N GLN A 53 -5.29 -10.17 -9.97
CA GLN A 53 -4.59 -9.02 -9.39
C GLN A 53 -3.36 -9.44 -8.57
N ASN A 54 -3.41 -10.59 -7.91
CA ASN A 54 -2.34 -11.11 -7.07
C ASN A 54 -1.51 -12.19 -7.79
N ALA A 55 -1.70 -12.41 -9.09
CA ALA A 55 -1.01 -13.47 -9.83
C ALA A 55 0.53 -13.27 -9.90
N PHE A 56 0.99 -12.01 -9.74
CA PHE A 56 2.39 -11.61 -9.74
C PHE A 56 2.79 -10.85 -8.46
N ALA A 57 1.99 -11.00 -7.40
CA ALA A 57 2.23 -10.36 -6.11
C ALA A 57 3.12 -11.25 -5.23
N HIS A 58 4.14 -10.66 -4.61
CA HIS A 58 5.13 -11.32 -3.76
C HIS A 58 5.27 -10.53 -2.45
N GLU A 59 4.91 -11.15 -1.33
CA GLU A 59 5.02 -10.53 -0.01
C GLU A 59 6.23 -11.06 0.78
N ALA A 60 6.46 -12.37 0.69
CA ALA A 60 7.49 -13.04 1.48
C ALA A 60 8.87 -12.44 1.21
N GLY A 61 9.58 -12.05 2.28
CA GLY A 61 10.87 -11.37 2.16
C GLY A 61 11.92 -12.08 1.28
N ILE A 62 11.97 -13.42 1.33
CA ILE A 62 12.88 -14.21 0.48
C ILE A 62 12.47 -14.19 -0.99
N HIS A 63 11.17 -14.19 -1.30
CA HIS A 63 10.67 -14.09 -2.67
C HIS A 63 10.94 -12.70 -3.23
N ALA A 64 10.64 -11.66 -2.44
CA ALA A 64 10.89 -10.28 -2.83
C ALA A 64 12.37 -10.02 -3.10
N HIS A 65 13.26 -10.54 -2.27
CA HIS A 65 14.71 -10.43 -2.48
C HIS A 65 15.17 -11.13 -3.78
N ALA A 66 14.67 -12.32 -4.06
CA ALA A 66 14.99 -13.02 -5.30
C ALA A 66 14.42 -12.30 -6.53
N MET A 67 13.20 -11.77 -6.44
CA MET A 67 12.56 -10.99 -7.50
C MET A 67 13.38 -9.75 -7.86
N ILE A 68 13.88 -9.02 -6.86
CA ILE A 68 14.74 -7.84 -7.07
C ILE A 68 16.05 -8.20 -7.79
N LYS A 69 16.62 -9.38 -7.50
CA LYS A 69 17.86 -9.85 -8.17
C LYS A 69 17.59 -10.38 -9.58
N ASN A 70 16.54 -11.17 -9.74
CA ASN A 70 16.14 -11.76 -11.00
C ASN A 70 14.66 -12.17 -10.94
N ALA A 71 13.81 -11.38 -11.61
CA ALA A 71 12.36 -11.62 -11.67
C ALA A 71 11.99 -13.02 -12.18
N ARG A 72 12.79 -13.60 -13.08
CA ARG A 72 12.52 -14.93 -13.67
C ARG A 72 12.56 -16.07 -12.66
N THR A 73 13.13 -15.85 -11.48
CA THR A 73 13.18 -16.85 -10.40
C THR A 73 11.78 -17.26 -9.94
N TYR A 74 10.84 -16.32 -9.88
CA TYR A 74 9.45 -16.58 -9.47
C TYR A 74 8.43 -16.25 -10.57
N GLU A 75 8.84 -15.56 -11.64
CA GLU A 75 7.99 -15.23 -12.79
C GLU A 75 8.53 -15.86 -14.10
N PRO A 76 8.42 -17.19 -14.27
CA PRO A 76 8.83 -17.84 -15.52
C PRO A 76 8.02 -17.33 -16.73
N ILE A 77 6.74 -17.04 -16.50
CA ILE A 77 5.87 -16.31 -17.42
C ILE A 77 5.83 -14.86 -16.94
N THR A 78 6.43 -13.95 -17.70
CA THR A 78 6.44 -12.53 -17.33
C THR A 78 5.06 -11.88 -17.52
N PRO A 79 4.69 -10.88 -16.69
CA PRO A 79 3.52 -10.04 -16.90
C PRO A 79 3.41 -9.47 -18.33
N GLN A 80 4.52 -8.99 -18.90
CA GLN A 80 4.60 -8.39 -20.24
C GLN A 80 4.18 -9.36 -21.34
N LEU A 81 4.60 -10.62 -21.22
CA LEU A 81 4.29 -11.68 -22.20
C LEU A 81 2.78 -11.86 -22.38
N ILE A 82 2.00 -11.64 -21.33
CA ILE A 82 0.54 -11.79 -21.33
C ILE A 82 -0.23 -10.47 -21.44
N GLY A 83 0.47 -9.35 -21.70
CA GLY A 83 -0.14 -8.04 -21.92
C GLY A 83 -0.33 -7.18 -20.68
N ILE A 84 0.36 -7.47 -19.57
CA ILE A 84 0.40 -6.60 -18.40
C ILE A 84 1.58 -5.63 -18.55
N SER A 85 1.31 -4.33 -18.43
CA SER A 85 2.30 -3.27 -18.55
C SER A 85 3.15 -3.15 -17.28
N ARG A 86 4.17 -4.00 -17.14
CA ARG A 86 5.13 -3.97 -16.04
C ARG A 86 6.47 -4.53 -16.49
N SER A 87 7.57 -3.79 -16.55
CA SER A 87 8.88 -4.32 -16.97
C SER A 87 9.57 -5.20 -15.91
N ASP A 88 10.69 -5.85 -16.26
CA ASP A 88 11.55 -6.57 -15.31
C ASP A 88 12.51 -5.61 -14.55
N SER A 89 12.34 -4.29 -14.71
CA SER A 89 13.15 -3.32 -13.95
C SER A 89 12.84 -3.39 -12.45
N VAL A 90 13.85 -3.14 -11.61
CA VAL A 90 13.69 -3.17 -10.15
C VAL A 90 12.61 -2.20 -9.69
N VAL A 91 12.53 -1.01 -10.29
CA VAL A 91 11.50 0.01 -10.01
C VAL A 91 10.09 -0.56 -10.23
N ASP A 92 9.86 -1.17 -11.40
CA ASP A 92 8.56 -1.74 -11.73
C ASP A 92 8.20 -2.95 -10.85
N ILE A 93 9.18 -3.77 -10.47
CA ILE A 93 8.99 -4.90 -9.54
C ILE A 93 8.60 -4.39 -8.16
N LEU A 94 9.33 -3.42 -7.62
CA LEU A 94 9.05 -2.82 -6.30
C LEU A 94 7.69 -2.11 -6.25
N LYS A 95 7.21 -1.60 -7.38
CA LYS A 95 5.92 -0.92 -7.46
C LYS A 95 4.74 -1.86 -7.63
N HIS A 96 4.85 -2.86 -8.51
CA HIS A 96 3.69 -3.65 -8.94
C HIS A 96 3.67 -5.07 -8.40
N SER A 97 4.84 -5.65 -8.15
CA SER A 97 4.99 -7.07 -7.79
C SER A 97 5.24 -7.25 -6.29
N ILE A 98 5.96 -6.36 -5.62
CA ILE A 98 6.24 -6.48 -4.19
C ILE A 98 5.11 -5.89 -3.35
N LYS A 99 4.58 -6.69 -2.40
CA LYS A 99 3.55 -6.27 -1.45
C LYS A 99 4.11 -6.18 -0.04
N PHE A 100 3.67 -5.18 0.69
CA PHE A 100 4.06 -4.97 2.08
C PHE A 100 2.96 -5.44 3.05
N GLY A 101 3.36 -6.16 4.09
CA GLY A 101 2.48 -6.83 5.04
C GLY A 101 3.28 -7.56 6.13
N LYS A 102 2.63 -8.49 6.82
CA LYS A 102 3.19 -9.22 7.96
C LYS A 102 4.47 -9.99 7.62
N HIS A 103 4.55 -10.52 6.41
CA HIS A 103 5.67 -11.38 5.97
C HIS A 103 6.74 -10.64 5.17
N SER A 104 6.65 -9.31 5.12
CA SER A 104 7.63 -8.50 4.41
C SER A 104 9.04 -8.68 4.97
N GLY A 105 10.02 -8.65 4.07
CA GLY A 105 11.43 -8.71 4.42
C GLY A 105 12.09 -7.35 4.39
N GLY A 106 13.08 -7.15 5.27
CA GLY A 106 13.82 -5.89 5.33
C GLY A 106 14.56 -5.52 4.04
N HIS A 107 15.02 -6.50 3.25
CA HIS A 107 15.69 -6.22 1.97
C HIS A 107 14.77 -5.52 0.97
N ALA A 108 13.52 -5.96 0.87
CA ALA A 108 12.53 -5.35 -0.02
C ALA A 108 12.15 -3.95 0.46
N LEU A 109 12.03 -3.76 1.77
CA LEU A 109 11.80 -2.45 2.38
C LEU A 109 12.95 -1.47 2.07
N LYS A 110 14.21 -1.90 2.28
CA LYS A 110 15.39 -1.09 1.96
C LYS A 110 15.43 -0.69 0.48
N ALA A 111 15.14 -1.64 -0.41
CA ALA A 111 15.09 -1.37 -1.84
C ALA A 111 13.97 -0.36 -2.20
N LYS A 112 12.79 -0.48 -1.59
CA LYS A 112 11.67 0.46 -1.80
C LYS A 112 11.97 1.86 -1.27
N LEU A 113 12.59 1.98 -0.08
CA LEU A 113 13.02 3.27 0.45
C LEU A 113 14.07 3.92 -0.46
N GLY A 114 15.04 3.14 -0.93
CA GLY A 114 16.06 3.61 -1.89
C GLY A 114 15.47 4.06 -3.23
N ASP A 115 14.48 3.34 -3.77
CA ASP A 115 13.73 3.72 -4.98
C ASP A 115 13.02 5.07 -4.84
N LEU A 116 12.55 5.39 -3.63
CA LEU A 116 11.95 6.67 -3.28
C LEU A 116 12.97 7.76 -2.91
N GLY A 117 14.27 7.46 -2.91
CA GLY A 117 15.33 8.38 -2.49
C GLY A 117 15.36 8.65 -0.98
N ILE A 118 14.82 7.74 -0.18
CA ILE A 118 14.67 7.88 1.27
C ILE A 118 15.80 7.14 1.99
N ASN A 119 16.53 7.89 2.82
CA ASN A 119 17.59 7.36 3.67
C ASN A 119 17.11 7.33 5.12
N ALA A 120 16.62 6.17 5.56
CA ALA A 120 16.26 5.92 6.96
C ALA A 120 17.45 5.32 7.72
N ASP A 121 17.71 5.80 8.94
CA ASP A 121 18.66 5.17 9.85
C ASP A 121 18.15 3.81 10.40
N ASP A 122 18.95 3.08 11.16
CA ASP A 122 18.55 1.76 11.67
C ASP A 122 17.34 1.81 12.62
N LYS A 123 17.17 2.92 13.36
CA LYS A 123 16.05 3.11 14.30
C LYS A 123 14.77 3.41 13.55
N GLU A 124 14.81 4.35 12.60
CA GLU A 124 13.71 4.71 11.71
C GLU A 124 13.30 3.50 10.86
N PHE A 125 14.26 2.80 10.28
CA PHE A 125 14.02 1.58 9.51
C PHE A 125 13.30 0.52 10.35
N GLY A 126 13.74 0.32 11.59
CA GLY A 126 13.08 -0.60 12.53
C GLY A 126 11.63 -0.21 12.82
N LYS A 127 11.36 1.08 13.04
CA LYS A 127 10.01 1.61 13.25
C LYS A 127 9.11 1.43 12.03
N ILE A 128 9.58 1.81 10.84
CA ILE A 128 8.85 1.62 9.58
C ILE A 128 8.50 0.14 9.37
N MET A 129 9.47 -0.75 9.58
CA MET A 129 9.28 -2.20 9.45
C MET A 129 8.22 -2.72 10.43
N ASN A 130 8.21 -2.24 11.67
CA ASN A 130 7.23 -2.63 12.67
C ASN A 130 5.82 -2.13 12.31
N HIS A 131 5.67 -0.86 11.90
CA HIS A 131 4.38 -0.32 11.46
C HIS A 131 3.80 -1.12 10.28
N ILE A 132 4.62 -1.49 9.30
CA ILE A 132 4.20 -2.34 8.17
C ILE A 132 3.69 -3.70 8.66
N LYS A 133 4.41 -4.33 9.60
CA LYS A 133 4.01 -5.63 10.16
C LYS A 133 2.74 -5.53 10.98
N ASP A 134 2.60 -4.50 11.80
CA ASP A 134 1.42 -4.25 12.63
C ASP A 134 0.18 -3.98 11.76
N PHE A 135 0.34 -3.27 10.64
CA PHE A 135 -0.71 -3.07 9.66
C PHE A 135 -1.13 -4.41 9.01
N GLY A 136 -0.14 -5.24 8.66
CA GLY A 136 -0.34 -6.59 8.16
C GLY A 136 -1.01 -7.54 9.16
N ASP A 137 -0.67 -7.44 10.44
CA ASP A 137 -1.25 -8.26 11.52
C ASP A 137 -2.74 -7.98 11.73
N LYS A 138 -3.19 -6.77 11.37
CA LYS A 138 -4.62 -6.40 11.33
C LYS A 138 -5.35 -6.95 10.10
N GLY A 139 -4.66 -7.70 9.23
CA GLY A 139 -5.22 -8.31 8.02
C GLY A 139 -5.28 -7.36 6.82
N HIS A 140 -4.56 -6.24 6.87
CA HIS A 140 -4.53 -5.27 5.78
C HIS A 140 -3.26 -5.40 4.92
N GLU A 141 -3.42 -5.25 3.61
CA GLU A 141 -2.30 -5.08 2.68
C GLU A 141 -1.89 -3.61 2.71
N VAL A 142 -0.60 -3.31 2.85
CA VAL A 142 -0.12 -1.91 2.86
C VAL A 142 -0.17 -1.36 1.44
N SER A 143 -1.03 -0.37 1.20
CA SER A 143 -1.09 0.35 -0.06
C SER A 143 0.13 1.26 -0.26
N GLU A 144 0.29 1.81 -1.47
CA GLU A 144 1.36 2.78 -1.72
C GLU A 144 1.16 4.06 -0.88
N GLU A 145 -0.09 4.45 -0.70
CA GLU A 145 -0.49 5.57 0.14
C GLU A 145 -0.20 5.30 1.62
N ASP A 146 -0.55 4.10 2.12
CA ASP A 146 -0.26 3.69 3.50
C ASP A 146 1.24 3.63 3.75
N PHE A 147 2.02 3.09 2.80
CA PHE A 147 3.48 3.03 2.89
C PHE A 147 4.08 4.43 3.03
N LEU A 148 3.68 5.36 2.15
CA LEU A 148 4.15 6.75 2.22
C LEU A 148 3.71 7.44 3.52
N ALA A 149 2.51 7.16 4.01
CA ALA A 149 2.02 7.68 5.28
C ALA A 149 2.87 7.16 6.45
N ILE A 150 3.14 5.86 6.53
CA ILE A 150 4.00 5.25 7.56
C ILE A 150 5.40 5.84 7.52
N VAL A 151 5.99 5.98 6.32
CA VAL A 151 7.35 6.53 6.20
C VAL A 151 7.38 7.99 6.62
N LYS A 152 6.39 8.80 6.21
CA LYS A 152 6.30 10.21 6.65
C LYS A 152 6.06 10.34 8.14
N ASP A 153 5.26 9.45 8.72
CA ASP A 153 5.00 9.41 10.15
C ASP A 153 6.31 9.17 10.90
N VAL A 154 7.04 8.10 10.56
CA VAL A 154 8.31 7.75 11.24
C VAL A 154 9.43 8.75 10.97
N MET A 155 9.61 9.21 9.74
CA MET A 155 10.66 10.19 9.40
C MET A 155 10.31 11.62 9.83
N GLY A 156 9.02 11.88 9.96
CA GLY A 156 8.48 13.12 10.51
C GLY A 156 8.22 13.02 12.00
N GLU A 157 8.58 11.91 12.66
CA GLU A 157 8.56 11.81 14.12
C GLU A 157 9.56 12.81 14.64
N ILE A 158 9.01 13.98 14.96
CA ILE A 158 9.63 15.00 15.75
C ILE A 158 10.17 14.30 17.01
N PRO A 159 11.47 14.45 17.37
CA PRO A 159 12.01 13.94 18.62
C PRO A 159 11.04 14.25 19.77
N GLU A 160 10.95 13.38 20.78
CA GLU A 160 10.03 13.59 21.91
C GLU A 160 10.24 14.98 22.56
N GLU A 161 11.48 15.48 22.48
CA GLU A 161 11.92 16.81 22.90
C GLU A 161 11.38 17.98 22.05
N GLU A 162 10.86 17.71 20.86
CA GLU A 162 10.31 18.69 19.93
C GLU A 162 8.79 18.49 19.73
N GLN A 163 8.17 17.48 20.37
CA GLN A 163 6.72 17.28 20.36
C GLN A 163 6.00 18.37 21.18
N TYR A 164 5.45 19.36 20.49
CA TYR A 164 4.68 20.45 21.12
C TYR A 164 3.19 20.12 21.31
N VAL A 165 2.63 19.17 20.57
CA VAL A 165 1.20 18.83 20.61
C VAL A 165 1.02 17.32 20.52
N ILE A 166 0.30 16.73 21.45
CA ILE A 166 -0.07 15.32 21.50
C ILE A 166 -1.59 15.21 21.44
N LEU A 167 -2.13 14.43 20.51
CA LEU A 167 -3.56 14.13 20.42
C LEU A 167 -3.88 12.91 21.28
N GLU A 168 -4.65 13.11 22.35
CA GLU A 168 -5.05 12.02 23.26
C GLU A 168 -6.40 11.42 22.89
N GLU A 169 -7.32 12.25 22.40
CA GLU A 169 -8.68 11.85 22.11
C GLU A 169 -9.19 12.57 20.87
N LEU A 170 -9.81 11.82 19.95
CA LEU A 170 -10.54 12.35 18.79
C LEU A 170 -11.89 11.65 18.71
N THR A 171 -12.95 12.41 18.93
CA THR A 171 -14.33 11.95 18.74
C THR A 171 -14.95 12.73 17.60
N VAL A 172 -15.44 12.05 16.57
CA VAL A 172 -16.12 12.68 15.43
C VAL A 172 -17.54 12.13 15.29
N LEU A 173 -18.52 13.02 15.32
CA LEU A 173 -19.92 12.71 15.06
C LEU A 173 -20.25 13.11 13.62
N THR A 174 -20.76 12.16 12.85
CA THR A 174 -21.07 12.30 11.41
C THR A 174 -22.40 11.62 11.09
N GLY A 175 -23.02 11.95 9.96
CA GLY A 175 -24.32 11.39 9.53
C GLY A 175 -25.23 12.46 8.93
N SER A 176 -26.53 12.40 9.21
CA SER A 176 -27.51 13.42 8.79
C SER A 176 -27.46 14.72 9.62
N ILE A 177 -26.41 14.87 10.44
CA ILE A 177 -26.17 16.05 11.26
C ILE A 177 -24.90 16.74 10.79
N THR A 178 -24.73 18.01 11.15
CA THR A 178 -23.49 18.75 10.87
C THR A 178 -22.30 18.00 11.46
N PRO A 179 -21.30 17.60 10.64
CA PRO A 179 -20.10 16.93 11.13
C PRO A 179 -19.43 17.75 12.23
N THR A 180 -19.25 17.13 13.39
CA THR A 180 -18.73 17.79 14.59
C THR A 180 -17.62 16.93 15.17
N SER A 181 -16.47 17.54 15.46
CA SER A 181 -15.34 16.87 16.09
C SER A 181 -15.03 17.51 17.43
N THR A 182 -14.67 16.67 18.41
CA THR A 182 -14.12 17.04 19.70
C THR A 182 -12.76 16.37 19.86
N VAL A 183 -11.74 17.17 20.20
CA VAL A 183 -10.37 16.71 20.41
C VAL A 183 -9.88 17.04 21.81
N ARG A 184 -9.11 16.13 22.40
CA ARG A 184 -8.29 16.38 23.59
C ARG A 184 -6.82 16.39 23.19
N LEU A 185 -6.16 17.50 23.42
CA LEU A 185 -4.76 17.74 23.08
C LEU A 185 -3.97 18.01 24.36
N LYS A 186 -2.77 17.43 24.49
CA LYS A 186 -1.74 17.90 25.41
C LYS A 186 -0.79 18.81 24.66
N ILE A 187 -0.65 20.05 25.11
CA ILE A 187 0.18 21.07 24.43
C ILE A 187 1.29 21.50 25.37
N ARG A 188 2.53 21.47 24.87
CA ARG A 188 3.73 21.79 25.62
C ARG A 188 3.94 23.31 25.67
N ASN A 189 3.91 23.88 26.86
CA ASN A 189 4.26 25.27 27.14
C ASN A 189 5.01 25.34 28.48
N GLY A 190 6.25 24.84 28.47
CA GLY A 190 6.90 24.35 29.69
C GLY A 190 6.46 22.91 29.93
N ASP A 191 5.49 22.72 30.82
CA ASP A 191 4.81 21.43 31.03
C ASP A 191 3.71 21.17 30.00
N PHE A 192 3.26 19.91 29.88
CA PHE A 192 2.11 19.55 29.06
C PHE A 192 0.80 19.98 29.75
N ILE A 193 0.01 20.80 29.04
CA ILE A 193 -1.30 21.23 29.51
C ILE A 193 -2.37 20.58 28.63
N GLU A 194 -3.32 19.90 29.25
CA GLU A 194 -4.50 19.36 28.56
C GLU A 194 -5.44 20.48 28.12
N LYS A 195 -5.90 20.39 26.86
CA LYS A 195 -6.86 21.30 26.25
C LYS A 195 -7.88 20.49 25.45
N ILE A 196 -9.14 20.84 25.61
CA ILE A 196 -10.24 20.27 24.82
C ILE A 196 -10.75 21.35 23.86
N ALA A 197 -11.03 20.95 22.63
CA ALA A 197 -11.64 21.81 21.64
C ALA A 197 -12.66 21.04 20.80
N SER A 198 -13.69 21.75 20.35
CA SER A 198 -14.64 21.21 19.39
C SER A 198 -14.89 22.20 18.26
N SER A 199 -15.14 21.64 17.07
CA SER A 199 -15.50 22.39 15.88
C SER A 199 -16.41 21.56 14.96
N VAL A 200 -17.13 22.28 14.12
CA VAL A 200 -17.87 21.72 12.99
C VAL A 200 -17.04 21.81 11.71
N GLY A 201 -17.46 21.09 10.68
CA GLY A 201 -16.90 21.17 9.34
C GLY A 201 -17.86 20.63 8.29
N VAL A 202 -17.49 20.78 7.02
CA VAL A 202 -18.27 20.21 5.89
C VAL A 202 -18.16 18.69 5.80
N GLY A 203 -17.21 18.10 6.54
CA GLY A 203 -17.00 16.66 6.64
C GLY A 203 -16.23 16.28 7.92
N ALA A 204 -16.07 14.98 8.15
CA ALA A 204 -15.41 14.43 9.34
C ALA A 204 -13.96 14.93 9.50
N VAL A 205 -13.22 14.95 8.39
CA VAL A 205 -11.83 15.40 8.33
C VAL A 205 -11.76 16.90 8.61
N ASP A 206 -12.57 17.69 7.92
CA ASP A 206 -12.62 19.15 8.07
C ASP A 206 -12.99 19.55 9.51
N ALA A 207 -14.00 18.93 10.10
CA ALA A 207 -14.40 19.18 11.49
C ALA A 207 -13.25 18.89 12.47
N SER A 208 -12.50 17.81 12.24
CA SER A 208 -11.36 17.41 13.07
C SER A 208 -10.19 18.37 12.94
N VAL A 209 -9.84 18.77 11.72
CA VAL A 209 -8.79 19.76 11.46
C VAL A 209 -9.15 21.10 12.10
N ASN A 210 -10.39 21.56 11.93
CA ASN A 210 -10.85 22.82 12.53
C ASN A 210 -10.79 22.78 14.06
N ALA A 211 -11.15 21.65 14.69
CA ALA A 211 -11.07 21.49 16.14
C ALA A 211 -9.62 21.56 16.66
N ILE A 212 -8.67 20.94 15.95
CA ILE A 212 -7.24 20.98 16.26
C ILE A 212 -6.69 22.41 16.10
N VAL A 213 -6.89 23.00 14.92
CA VAL A 213 -6.37 24.33 14.56
C VAL A 213 -6.89 25.41 15.51
N LYS A 214 -8.18 25.35 15.88
CA LYS A 214 -8.82 26.29 16.82
C LYS A 214 -8.07 26.38 18.15
N ARG A 215 -7.46 25.29 18.61
CA ARG A 215 -6.71 25.29 19.87
C ARG A 215 -5.23 25.62 19.72
N ILE A 216 -4.60 25.18 18.64
CA ILE A 216 -3.18 25.43 18.35
C ILE A 216 -2.92 26.92 18.09
N ILE A 217 -3.76 27.60 17.29
CA ILE A 217 -3.56 29.03 16.95
C ILE A 217 -3.63 29.93 18.19
N TYR A 218 -4.40 29.56 19.21
CA TYR A 218 -4.59 30.35 20.43
C TYR A 218 -3.41 30.27 21.42
N ILE A 219 -2.32 29.59 21.07
CA ILE A 219 -1.14 29.39 21.93
C ILE A 219 0.12 30.04 21.32
N ILE A 220 0.13 30.32 20.02
CA ILE A 220 1.24 31.02 19.33
C ILE A 220 1.10 32.57 19.45
N ARG A 221 0.02 33.05 20.10
CA ARG A 221 -0.17 34.45 20.51
C ARG A 221 -0.06 34.57 22.01
#